data_AF-A0A2Z2HPQ0-F1
#
_entry.id   AF-A0A2Z2HPQ0-F1
#
_cell.length_a   1.000
_cell.length_b   1.000
_cell.length_c   1.000
_cell.angle_alpha   90.00
_cell.angle_beta   90.00
_cell.angle_gamma   90.00
#
_symmetry.space_group_name_H-M   'P 1'
#
loop_
_entity.id
_entity.type
_entity.pdbx_description
1 polymer ?
#
loop_
_entity_poly.entity_id
_entity_poly.type
_entity_poly.pdbx_seq_one_letter_code
_entity_poly.pdbx_strand_id
1 'polypeptide(L)' 'MSESETETEQTGEHAAKRTGQIEACQRCGRKQGLVGKYDINLCRQCFREIARDMGFKKYR' A
#
# COMPACT_ATOMS: atom_id res chain seq x y z
N MET A 1 23.28 28.23 4.02
CA MET A 1 22.30 27.78 5.02
C MET A 1 21.54 26.66 4.34
N SER A 2 21.80 25.44 4.80
CA SER A 2 21.41 24.18 4.18
C SER A 2 20.02 23.80 4.66
N GLU A 3 19.04 23.66 3.77
CA GLU A 3 17.79 22.89 3.93
C GLU A 3 17.20 22.72 2.51
N SER A 4 16.78 21.58 1.96
CA SER A 4 16.75 20.18 2.36
C SER A 4 16.50 19.36 1.10
N GLU A 5 16.79 18.07 1.20
CA GLU A 5 16.89 17.09 0.13
C GLU A 5 15.60 16.88 -0.70
N THR A 6 15.82 16.53 -1.96
CA THR A 6 14.81 16.12 -2.93
C THR A 6 14.15 14.81 -2.52
N GLU A 7 12.82 14.77 -2.42
CA GLU A 7 12.08 13.51 -2.52
C GLU A 7 10.99 13.65 -3.58
N THR A 8 11.32 13.17 -4.78
CA THR A 8 10.42 12.94 -5.90
C THR A 8 9.28 12.02 -5.46
N GLU A 9 8.10 12.58 -5.17
CA GLU A 9 6.89 11.76 -5.08
C GLU A 9 6.43 11.43 -6.51
N GLN A 10 7.00 10.35 -7.05
CA GLN A 10 6.45 9.65 -8.21
C GLN A 10 5.06 9.13 -7.85
N THR A 11 4.02 9.92 -8.12
CA THR A 11 2.64 9.43 -8.10
C THR A 11 2.49 8.39 -9.20
N GLY A 12 2.65 7.12 -8.81
CA GLY A 12 2.53 5.96 -9.68
C GLY A 12 1.12 5.88 -10.28
N GLU A 13 0.99 6.44 -11.47
CA GLU A 13 -0.08 6.15 -12.42
C GLU A 13 0.07 4.71 -12.93
N HIS A 14 -0.36 3.70 -12.18
CA HIS A 14 -0.55 2.37 -12.77
C HIS A 14 -1.94 1.83 -12.45
N ALA A 15 -2.83 2.13 -13.38
CA ALA A 15 -4.06 1.40 -13.56
C ALA A 15 -3.79 -0.08 -13.87
N ALA A 16 -4.72 -0.92 -13.40
CA ALA A 16 -5.06 -2.23 -13.94
C ALA A 16 -4.09 -3.41 -13.70
N LYS A 17 -4.58 -4.38 -12.92
CA LYS A 17 -5.21 -5.62 -13.42
C LYS A 17 -6.08 -6.23 -12.33
N ARG A 18 -7.16 -6.93 -12.70
CA ARG A 18 -7.97 -7.73 -11.78
C ARG A 18 -7.05 -8.83 -11.26
N THR A 19 -6.49 -8.69 -10.06
CA THR A 19 -5.61 -9.69 -9.45
C THR A 19 -6.36 -11.01 -9.37
N GLY A 20 -6.05 -11.90 -10.31
CA GLY A 20 -6.44 -13.29 -10.22
C GLY A 20 -5.82 -13.87 -8.96
N GLN A 21 -6.67 -14.41 -8.08
CA GLN A 21 -6.32 -15.46 -7.13
C GLN A 21 -5.44 -15.11 -5.91
N ILE A 22 -5.31 -13.84 -5.52
CA ILE A 22 -4.72 -13.54 -4.20
C ILE A 22 -5.86 -13.41 -3.19
N GLU A 23 -6.22 -14.53 -2.57
CA GLU A 23 -7.31 -14.61 -1.58
C GLU A 23 -6.87 -14.34 -0.15
N ALA A 24 -5.57 -14.15 0.10
CA ALA A 24 -4.99 -14.08 1.44
C ALA A 24 -3.96 -12.96 1.57
N CYS A 25 -3.86 -12.40 2.76
CA CYS A 25 -2.84 -11.42 3.10
C CYS A 25 -1.45 -12.04 2.99
N GLN A 26 -0.54 -11.40 2.27
CA GLN A 26 0.85 -11.86 2.13
C GLN A 26 1.61 -11.96 3.45
N ARG A 27 1.25 -11.14 4.45
CA ARG A 27 1.94 -11.11 5.76
C ARG A 27 1.26 -11.95 6.83
N CYS A 28 -0.07 -11.94 6.85
CA CYS A 28 -0.86 -12.50 7.95
C CYS A 28 -1.65 -13.77 7.54
N GLY A 29 -1.66 -14.14 6.25
CA GLY A 29 -2.39 -15.30 5.72
C GLY A 29 -3.92 -15.20 5.82
N ARG A 30 -4.47 -14.16 6.45
CA ARG A 30 -5.91 -13.99 6.60
C ARG A 30 -6.56 -13.57 5.29
N LYS A 31 -7.71 -14.20 4.99
CA LYS A 31 -8.56 -13.90 3.83
C LYS A 31 -9.54 -12.74 4.06
N GLN A 32 -9.76 -12.36 5.32
CA GLN A 32 -10.74 -11.33 5.69
C GLN A 32 -10.18 -9.91 5.61
N GLY A 33 -10.90 -9.02 4.92
CA GLY A 33 -10.57 -7.60 4.82
C GLY A 33 -9.23 -7.37 4.12
N LEU A 34 -9.06 -8.05 2.98
CA LEU A 34 -7.91 -7.91 2.10
C LEU A 34 -8.02 -6.62 1.29
N VAL A 35 -6.95 -5.83 1.28
CA VAL A 35 -6.77 -4.66 0.43
C VAL A 35 -6.07 -5.12 -0.84
N GLY A 36 -6.84 -5.46 -1.87
CA GLY A 36 -6.32 -5.83 -3.19
C GLY A 36 -6.07 -4.65 -4.14
N LYS A 37 -6.39 -3.43 -3.70
CA LYS A 37 -6.15 -2.22 -4.49
C LYS A 37 -4.64 -1.94 -4.55
N TYR A 38 -4.14 -1.53 -5.73
CA TYR A 38 -2.72 -1.24 -5.97
C TYR A 38 -1.78 -2.46 -5.75
N ASP A 39 -2.28 -3.69 -5.96
CA ASP A 39 -1.51 -4.94 -5.78
C ASP A 39 -0.93 -5.17 -4.37
N ILE A 40 -1.45 -4.44 -3.38
CA ILE A 40 -0.97 -4.45 -2.00
C ILE A 40 -1.22 -5.83 -1.34
N ASN A 41 -2.36 -6.47 -1.62
CA ASN A 41 -2.70 -7.82 -1.14
C ASN A 41 -2.43 -8.06 0.36
N LEU A 42 -2.77 -7.08 1.20
CA LEU A 42 -2.58 -7.13 2.64
C LEU A 42 -3.90 -7.03 3.40
N CYS A 43 -3.97 -7.68 4.57
CA CYS A 43 -5.07 -7.50 5.49
C CYS A 43 -5.06 -6.08 6.05
N ARG A 44 -6.23 -5.47 6.28
CA ARG A 44 -6.37 -4.10 6.81
C ARG A 44 -5.53 -3.78 8.04
N GLN A 45 -5.24 -4.78 8.87
CA GLN A 45 -4.37 -4.64 10.06
C GLN A 45 -2.92 -4.42 9.62
N CYS A 46 -2.37 -5.34 8.82
CA CYS A 46 -1.02 -5.22 8.30
C CYS A 46 -0.84 -3.99 7.41
N PHE A 47 -1.87 -3.63 6.62
CA PHE A 47 -1.84 -2.42 5.81
C PHE A 47 -1.64 -1.17 6.68
N ARG A 48 -2.33 -1.04 7.83
CA ARG A 48 -2.18 0.13 8.72
C ARG A 48 -0.79 0.26 9.34
N GLU A 49 -0.08 -0.84 9.53
CA GLU A 49 1.28 -0.84 10.07
C GLU A 49 2.27 -0.28 9.05
N ILE A 50 2.19 -0.75 7.80
CA ILE A 50 3.14 -0.39 6.74
C ILE A 50 2.69 0.81 5.91
N ALA A 51 1.45 1.28 6.07
CA ALA A 51 0.88 2.36 5.26
C ALA A 51 1.76 3.62 5.31
N ARG A 52 2.32 3.96 6.48
CA ARG A 52 3.19 5.13 6.61
C ARG A 52 4.50 4.96 5.84
N ASP A 53 5.11 3.79 5.94
CA ASP A 53 6.38 3.47 5.26
C ASP A 53 6.20 3.35 3.75
N MET A 54 5.01 2.94 3.29
CA MET A 54 4.60 2.93 1.89
C MET A 54 4.23 4.32 1.34
N GLY A 55 4.28 5.38 2.16
CA GLY A 55 3.95 6.74 1.74
C GLY A 55 2.46 7.09 1.75
N PHE A 56 1.59 6.25 2.31
CA PHE A 56 0.18 6.61 2.52
C PHE A 56 0.06 7.62 3.67
N LYS A 57 -0.31 8.86 3.33
CA LYS A 57 -0.62 9.94 4.28
C LYS A 57 -2.14 10.06 4.46
N LYS A 58 -2.58 10.21 5.71
CA LYS A 58 -3.99 10.42 6.05
C LYS A 58 -4.31 11.91 6.03
N TYR A 59 -5.12 12.35 5.07
CA TYR A 59 -5.47 13.77 4.88
C TYR A 59 -6.85 14.19 5.43
N ARG A 60 -7.50 13.35 6.27
CA ARG A 60 -8.63 13.67 7.18
C ARG A 60 -9.02 12.43 8.00
#